data_AF-A0AAD7HBY8-F1
#
_entry.id   AF-A0AAD7HBY8-F1
#
_cell.length_a   1.000
_cell.length_b   1.000
_cell.length_c   1.000
_cell.angle_alpha   90.00
_cell.angle_beta   90.00
_cell.angle_gamma   90.00
#
_symmetry.space_group_name_H-M   'P 1'
#
loop_
_entity.id
_entity.type
_entity.pdbx_description
1 polymer ?
#
loop_
_entity_poly.entity_id
_entity_poly.type
_entity_poly.pdbx_seq_one_letter_code
_entity_poly.pdbx_strand_id
1 'polypeptide(L)'
;MINLPTLLATDKLQPDKANYPTFKVLIEAHAESKGLGGYLNGSIAEPALTTAPTAPDPTPVYSTNPSRDEYNYRMGVARSLVITNIVDPIGLGAKRDGTAKECWDSV
;
A
#
# COMPACT_ATOMS: atom_id res chain seq x y z
N MET A 1 15.65 -0.99 0.92
CA MET A 1 14.53 -1.35 0.02
C MET A 1 13.51 -2.16 0.81
N ILE A 2 12.22 -1.84 0.75
CA ILE A 2 11.17 -2.63 1.42
C ILE A 2 10.96 -3.92 0.62
N ASN A 3 11.19 -5.08 1.23
CA ASN A 3 10.86 -6.37 0.60
C ASN A 3 9.36 -6.62 0.74
N LEU A 4 8.66 -6.76 -0.39
CA LEU A 4 7.23 -6.99 -0.44
C LEU A 4 6.90 -8.48 -0.36
N PRO A 5 6.12 -8.93 0.64
CA PRO A 5 5.66 -10.31 0.66
C PRO A 5 4.71 -10.56 -0.53
N THR A 6 4.85 -11.76 -1.11
CA THR A 6 3.95 -12.26 -2.14
C THR A 6 3.18 -13.43 -1.55
N LEU A 7 1.85 -13.38 -1.62
CA LEU A 7 0.98 -14.45 -1.18
C LEU A 7 1.14 -15.67 -2.08
N LEU A 8 0.84 -16.85 -1.52
CA LEU A 8 0.68 -18.06 -2.30
C LEU A 8 -0.42 -17.86 -3.35
N ALA A 9 -0.33 -18.56 -4.46
CA ALA A 9 -1.29 -18.40 -5.56
C ALA A 9 -2.75 -18.62 -5.12
N THR A 10 -2.99 -19.51 -4.15
CA THR A 10 -4.31 -19.79 -3.56
C THR A 10 -4.84 -18.66 -2.67
N ASP A 11 -3.94 -17.83 -2.13
CA ASP A 11 -4.26 -16.78 -1.16
C ASP A 11 -4.36 -15.39 -1.83
N LYS A 12 -3.84 -15.25 -3.05
CA LYS A 12 -4.09 -14.08 -3.90
C LYS A 12 -5.58 -13.94 -4.17
N LEU A 13 -6.09 -12.72 -4.30
CA LEU A 13 -7.50 -12.50 -4.58
C LEU A 13 -7.89 -13.15 -5.91
N GLN A 14 -8.81 -14.11 -5.84
CA GLN A 14 -9.31 -14.84 -6.99
C GLN A 14 -10.39 -14.04 -7.74
N PRO A 15 -10.62 -14.30 -9.04
CA PRO A 15 -11.62 -13.60 -9.83
C PRO A 15 -13.06 -13.67 -9.28
N ASP A 16 -13.40 -14.76 -8.60
CA ASP A 16 -14.72 -14.95 -7.97
C ASP A 16 -14.86 -14.26 -6.60
N LYS A 17 -13.77 -13.67 -6.09
CA LYS A 17 -13.63 -13.05 -4.77
C LYS A 17 -14.03 -13.97 -3.60
N ALA A 18 -14.09 -15.29 -3.79
CA ALA A 18 -14.51 -16.23 -2.75
C ALA A 18 -13.54 -16.23 -1.55
N ASN A 19 -12.27 -15.95 -1.80
CA ASN A 19 -11.22 -15.89 -0.77
C ASN A 19 -10.95 -14.47 -0.23
N TYR A 20 -11.81 -13.48 -0.54
CA TYR A 20 -11.60 -12.09 -0.14
C TYR A 20 -11.32 -11.88 1.36
N PRO A 21 -12.05 -12.51 2.31
CA PRO A 21 -11.75 -12.34 3.73
C PRO A 21 -10.32 -12.77 4.10
N THR A 22 -9.84 -13.89 3.55
CA THR A 22 -8.49 -14.40 3.77
C THR A 22 -7.44 -13.47 3.15
N PHE A 23 -7.64 -13.10 1.89
CA PHE A 23 -6.80 -12.12 1.20
C PHE A 23 -6.67 -10.83 2.01
N LYS A 24 -7.79 -10.32 2.53
CA LYS A 24 -7.84 -9.07 3.28
C LYS A 24 -6.95 -9.11 4.51
N VAL A 25 -7.13 -10.14 5.35
CA VAL A 25 -6.34 -10.33 6.58
C VAL A 25 -4.85 -10.44 6.27
N LEU A 26 -4.47 -11.17 5.22
CA LEU A 26 -3.06 -11.37 4.87
C LEU A 26 -2.40 -10.09 4.37
N ILE A 27 -3.10 -9.29 3.55
CA ILE A 27 -2.57 -8.01 3.07
C ILE A 27 -2.44 -7.00 4.21
N GLU A 28 -3.43 -6.90 5.09
CA GLU A 28 -3.37 -6.01 6.26
C GLU A 28 -2.19 -6.39 7.17
N ALA A 29 -2.05 -7.67 7.53
CA ALA A 29 -0.93 -8.14 8.36
C ALA A 29 0.44 -7.88 7.71
N HIS A 30 0.55 -8.10 6.40
CA HIS A 30 1.77 -7.79 5.66
C HIS A 30 2.09 -6.30 5.64
N ALA A 31 1.08 -5.46 5.40
CA ALA A 31 1.25 -4.02 5.39
C ALA A 31 1.68 -3.49 6.78
N GLU A 32 1.03 -3.95 7.85
CA GLU A 32 1.37 -3.60 9.23
C GLU A 32 2.81 -3.99 9.57
N SER A 33 3.25 -5.20 9.20
CA SER A 33 4.63 -5.66 9.45
C SER A 33 5.72 -4.81 8.78
N LYS A 34 5.34 -3.98 7.80
CA LYS A 34 6.24 -3.09 7.03
C LYS A 34 6.01 -1.61 7.32
N GLY A 35 5.11 -1.24 8.23
CA GLY A 35 4.73 0.15 8.49
C GLY A 35 3.92 0.78 7.35
N LEU A 36 3.29 -0.03 6.49
CA LEU A 36 2.52 0.42 5.33
C LEU A 36 1.01 0.51 5.59
N GLY A 37 0.52 -0.03 6.72
CA GLY A 37 -0.91 -0.08 7.03
C GLY A 37 -1.60 1.29 7.00
N GLY A 38 -0.88 2.34 7.44
CA GLY A 38 -1.38 3.72 7.41
C GLY A 38 -1.67 4.27 6.00
N TYR A 39 -1.01 3.73 4.97
CA TYR A 39 -1.27 4.10 3.57
C TYR A 39 -2.49 3.38 3.00
N LEU A 40 -2.80 2.17 3.50
CA LEU A 40 -4.00 1.42 3.09
C LEU A 40 -5.27 1.97 3.74
N ASN A 41 -5.21 2.28 5.04
CA ASN A 41 -6.37 2.83 5.76
C ASN A 41 -6.51 4.36 5.62
N GLY A 42 -5.47 5.05 5.16
CA GLY A 42 -5.45 6.49 4.94
C GLY A 42 -5.11 7.34 6.17
N SER A 43 -4.61 6.74 7.25
CA SER A 43 -4.17 7.49 8.44
C SER A 43 -2.87 8.28 8.21
N ILE A 44 -2.06 7.90 7.21
CA ILE A 44 -0.90 8.66 6.76
C ILE A 44 -1.32 9.52 5.57
N ALA A 45 -1.49 10.81 5.80
CA ALA A 45 -1.84 11.78 4.76
C ALA A 45 -0.61 12.21 3.95
N GLU A 46 -0.83 12.67 2.72
CA GLU A 46 0.22 13.29 1.92
C GLU A 46 0.77 14.54 2.65
N PRO A 47 2.08 14.63 2.87
CA PRO A 47 2.68 15.81 3.49
C PRO A 47 2.49 17.06 2.62
N ALA A 48 2.18 18.18 3.26
CA ALA A 48 2.10 19.47 2.58
C ALA A 48 3.44 19.82 1.92
N LEU A 49 3.36 20.51 0.77
CA LEU A 49 4.52 21.07 0.09
C LEU A 49 5.23 22.09 0.99
N THR A 50 6.41 21.75 1.49
CA THR A 50 7.30 22.70 2.15
C THR A 50 8.23 23.33 1.12
N THR A 51 8.19 24.67 0.99
CA THR A 51 9.06 25.46 0.09
C THR A 51 10.45 25.73 0.67
N ALA A 52 10.74 25.22 1.87
CA ALA A 52 12.04 25.44 2.52
C ALA A 52 13.11 24.48 1.95
N PRO A 53 14.30 24.98 1.58
CA PRO A 53 15.33 24.24 0.86
C PRO A 53 16.12 23.23 1.72
N THR A 54 15.65 22.90 2.93
CA THR A 54 16.35 21.95 3.79
C THR A 54 15.92 20.54 3.41
N ALA A 55 16.87 19.70 2.99
CA ALA A 55 16.62 18.28 2.81
C ALA A 55 16.08 17.71 4.14
N PRO A 56 14.87 17.12 4.15
CA PRO A 56 14.32 16.56 5.38
C PRO A 56 15.20 15.40 5.84
N ASP A 57 15.42 15.30 7.16
CA ASP A 57 16.07 14.13 7.73
C ASP A 57 15.27 12.88 7.40
N PRO A 58 15.93 11.78 6.99
CA PRO A 58 15.23 10.54 6.65
C PRO A 58 14.46 10.02 7.86
N THR A 59 13.19 9.70 7.65
CA THR A 59 12.33 9.16 8.70
C THR A 59 12.40 7.63 8.69
N PRO A 60 12.20 6.97 9.85
CA PRO A 60 12.03 5.53 9.88
C PRO A 60 10.85 5.08 9.00
N VAL A 61 10.91 3.86 8.46
CA VAL A 61 9.88 3.35 7.52
C VAL A 61 8.47 3.32 8.12
N TYR A 62 8.39 3.14 9.44
CA TYR A 62 7.17 3.12 10.24
C TYR A 62 6.70 4.51 10.70
N SER A 63 7.36 5.59 10.27
CA SER A 63 6.95 6.96 10.59
C SER A 63 5.57 7.25 10.00
N THR A 64 4.70 7.87 10.81
CA THR A 64 3.40 8.41 10.39
C THR A 64 3.51 9.81 9.79
N ASN A 65 4.69 10.41 9.81
CA ASN A 65 4.97 11.76 9.32
C ASN A 65 6.19 11.74 8.39
N PRO A 66 6.09 11.07 7.23
CA PRO A 66 7.18 11.00 6.26
C PRO A 66 7.41 12.36 5.59
N SER A 67 8.58 12.53 4.96
CA SER A 67 8.74 13.57 3.94
C SER A 67 7.88 13.27 2.71
N ARG A 68 7.73 14.23 1.80
CA ARG A 68 6.92 14.02 0.60
C ARG A 68 7.49 12.93 -0.33
N ASP A 69 8.80 12.87 -0.48
CA ASP A 69 9.46 11.84 -1.29
C ASP A 69 9.31 10.46 -0.65
N GLU A 70 9.45 10.39 0.67
CA GLU A 70 9.23 9.17 1.43
C GLU A 70 7.77 8.70 1.34
N TYR A 71 6.82 9.63 1.46
CA TYR A 71 5.40 9.36 1.28
C TYR A 71 5.13 8.74 -0.09
N ASN A 72 5.60 9.38 -1.16
CA ASN A 72 5.39 8.91 -2.53
C ASN A 72 5.98 7.50 -2.75
N TYR A 73 7.19 7.26 -2.24
CA TYR A 73 7.82 5.95 -2.31
C TYR A 73 7.00 4.89 -1.56
N ARG A 74 6.68 5.14 -0.28
CA ARG A 74 5.98 4.17 0.59
C ARG A 74 4.55 3.93 0.14
N MET A 75 3.85 4.98 -0.31
CA MET A 75 2.52 4.88 -0.93
C MET A 75 2.57 4.00 -2.18
N GLY A 76 3.54 4.21 -3.07
CA GLY A 76 3.72 3.37 -4.26
C GLY A 76 4.00 1.90 -3.90
N VAL A 77 4.81 1.66 -2.88
CA VAL A 77 5.10 0.31 -2.35
C VAL A 77 3.83 -0.33 -1.77
N ALA A 78 3.05 0.39 -0.96
CA ALA A 78 1.78 -0.10 -0.41
C ALA A 78 0.75 -0.43 -1.50
N ARG A 79 0.63 0.43 -2.52
CA ARG A 79 -0.23 0.17 -3.68
C ARG A 79 0.22 -1.07 -4.45
N SER A 80 1.54 -1.22 -4.63
CA SER A 80 2.10 -2.41 -5.28
C SER A 80 1.80 -3.68 -4.50
N LEU A 81 1.85 -3.67 -3.16
CA LEU A 81 1.51 -4.82 -2.32
C LEU A 81 0.10 -5.35 -2.59
N VAL A 82 -0.86 -4.45 -2.80
CA VAL A 82 -2.24 -4.82 -3.15
C VAL A 82 -2.29 -5.40 -4.57
N ILE A 83 -1.80 -4.64 -5.56
CA ILE A 83 -1.89 -5.01 -6.98
C ILE A 83 -1.23 -6.35 -7.29
N THR A 84 -0.04 -6.61 -6.74
CA THR A 84 0.71 -7.84 -7.06
C THR A 84 0.13 -9.09 -6.42
N ASN A 85 -0.82 -8.94 -5.50
CA ASN A 85 -1.48 -10.05 -4.81
C ASN A 85 -2.93 -10.27 -5.27
N ILE A 86 -3.29 -9.73 -6.43
CA ILE A 86 -4.57 -9.97 -7.12
C ILE A 86 -4.27 -10.70 -8.43
N VAL A 87 -5.04 -11.74 -8.76
CA VAL A 87 -4.82 -12.53 -10.00
C VAL A 87 -5.10 -11.69 -11.26
N ASP A 88 -6.20 -10.96 -11.28
CA ASP A 88 -6.57 -10.03 -12.35
C ASP A 88 -6.93 -8.66 -11.78
N PRO A 89 -5.93 -7.80 -11.47
CA PRO A 89 -6.20 -6.50 -10.86
C PRO A 89 -7.02 -5.57 -11.77
N ILE A 90 -6.99 -5.76 -13.09
CA ILE A 90 -7.77 -4.95 -14.02
C ILE A 90 -9.22 -5.42 -14.02
N GLY A 91 -9.46 -6.72 -14.24
CA GLY A 91 -10.80 -7.30 -14.26
C GLY A 91 -11.54 -7.18 -12.92
N LEU A 92 -10.80 -7.10 -11.81
CA LEU A 92 -11.37 -6.91 -10.46
C LEU A 92 -11.54 -5.45 -10.03
N GLY A 93 -11.18 -4.50 -10.89
CA GLY A 93 -11.47 -3.07 -10.67
C GLY A 93 -10.44 -2.31 -9.83
N ALA A 94 -9.25 -2.85 -9.61
CA ALA A 94 -8.23 -2.19 -8.80
C ALA A 94 -7.80 -0.84 -9.42
N LYS A 95 -7.92 0.24 -8.64
CA LYS A 95 -7.48 1.59 -9.03
C LYS A 95 -5.97 1.73 -8.90
N ARG A 96 -5.26 1.75 -10.02
CA ARG A 96 -3.78 1.65 -10.09
C ARG A 96 -3.05 2.99 -10.17
N ASP A 97 -3.76 4.07 -10.47
CA ASP A 97 -3.24 5.42 -10.69
C ASP A 97 -3.45 6.38 -9.50
N GLY A 98 -4.20 5.96 -8.47
CA GLY A 98 -4.46 6.72 -7.25
C GLY A 98 -3.56 6.33 -6.06
N THR A 99 -3.97 6.70 -4.85
CA THR A 99 -3.32 6.30 -3.61
C THR A 99 -3.44 4.80 -3.33
N ALA A 100 -2.63 4.29 -2.41
CA ALA A 100 -2.76 2.91 -1.94
C ALA A 100 -4.13 2.64 -1.30
N LYS A 101 -4.69 3.62 -0.57
CA LYS A 101 -6.05 3.57 -0.03
C LYS A 101 -7.11 3.46 -1.12
N GLU A 102 -7.03 4.29 -2.16
CA GLU A 102 -7.97 4.22 -3.28
C GLU A 102 -7.87 2.88 -4.01
N CYS A 103 -6.66 2.34 -4.17
CA CYS A 103 -6.47 0.99 -4.69
C CYS A 103 -7.14 -0.04 -3.76
N TRP A 104 -6.92 0.04 -2.45
CA TRP A 104 -7.44 -0.89 -1.45
C TRP A 104 -8.98 -0.90 -1.39
N ASP A 105 -9.59 0.27 -1.38
CA ASP A 105 -11.05 0.43 -1.31
C ASP A 105 -11.76 0.00 -2.62
N SER A 106 -11.03 -0.10 -3.73
CA SER A 106 -11.57 -0.46 -5.04
C SER A 106 -11.66 -1.97 -5.30
N VAL A 107 -11.05 -2.80 -4.44
CA VAL A 107 -10.96 -4.26 -4.63
C VAL A 107 -12.03 -5.02 -3.86
#